data_AF-A0A3E0K859-F1
#
_entry.id   AF-A0A3E0K859-F1
#
_cell.length_a   1.000
_cell.length_b   1.000
_cell.length_c   1.000
_cell.angle_alpha   90.00
_cell.angle_beta   90.00
_cell.angle_gamma   90.00
#
_symmetry.space_group_name_H-M   'P 1'
#
loop_
_entity.id
_entity.type
_entity.pdbx_description
1 polymer ?
#
loop_
_entity_poly.entity_id
_entity_poly.type
_entity_poly.pdbx_seq_one_letter_code
_entity_poly.pdbx_strand_id
1 'polypeptide(L)'
;MDAIAIGLSVIGLAAVIFSWHFIRREGGDERGDKILGAAGMTVYSAFLFGYLIIFMINIIRPLNGEQFQFALTCLFALVVISYSAAIMVLKRRY
;
A
#
# COMPACT_ATOMS: atom_id res chain seq x y z
N MET A 1 -14.58 -10.13 -12.77
CA MET A 1 -13.71 -9.01 -12.35
C MET A 1 -14.17 -8.41 -11.03
N ASP A 2 -15.48 -8.29 -10.81
CA ASP A 2 -16.06 -7.64 -9.62
C ASP A 2 -15.67 -8.32 -8.30
N ALA A 3 -15.68 -9.65 -8.22
CA ALA A 3 -15.33 -10.37 -6.99
C ALA A 3 -13.87 -10.14 -6.53
N ILE A 4 -12.93 -10.00 -7.48
CA ILE A 4 -11.51 -9.74 -7.16
C ILE A 4 -11.34 -8.30 -6.68
N ALA A 5 -12.01 -7.35 -7.34
CA ALA A 5 -12.00 -5.94 -6.93
C ALA A 5 -12.63 -5.76 -5.54
N ILE A 6 -13.75 -6.43 -5.26
CA ILE A 6 -14.41 -6.42 -3.94
C ILE A 6 -13.47 -7.04 -2.89
N GLY A 7 -12.86 -8.20 -3.18
CA GLY A 7 -11.91 -8.84 -2.27
C GLY A 7 -10.71 -7.95 -1.94
N LEU A 8 -10.08 -7.34 -2.95
CA LEU A 8 -8.98 -6.38 -2.76
C LEU A 8 -9.41 -5.15 -1.96
N SER A 9 -10.63 -4.66 -2.17
CA SER A 9 -11.18 -3.51 -1.45
C SER A 9 -11.37 -3.82 0.03
N VAL A 10 -11.90 -5.01 0.37
CA VAL A 10 -12.08 -5.45 1.76
C VAL A 10 -10.74 -5.63 2.45
N ILE A 11 -9.76 -6.27 1.79
CA ILE A 11 -8.41 -6.47 2.33
C ILE A 11 -7.72 -5.12 2.53
N GLY A 12 -7.81 -4.22 1.55
CA GLY A 12 -7.27 -2.86 1.65
C GLY A 12 -7.87 -2.09 2.82
N LEU A 13 -9.19 -2.16 3.00
CA LEU A 13 -9.89 -1.50 4.11
C LEU A 13 -9.46 -2.05 5.48
N ALA A 14 -9.34 -3.38 5.60
CA ALA A 14 -8.82 -4.02 6.81
C ALA A 14 -7.39 -3.59 7.13
N ALA A 15 -6.52 -3.50 6.12
CA ALA A 15 -5.15 -3.04 6.24
C ALA A 15 -5.05 -1.55 6.63
N VAL A 16 -5.91 -0.69 6.10
CA VAL A 16 -6.00 0.72 6.53
C VAL A 16 -6.41 0.81 8.00
N ILE A 17 -7.44 0.07 8.40
CA ILE A 17 -7.91 0.06 9.80
C ILE A 17 -6.82 -0.44 10.75
N PHE A 18 -6.10 -1.51 10.37
CA PHE A 18 -4.98 -2.02 11.14
C PHE A 18 -3.87 -0.98 11.30
N SER A 19 -3.48 -0.36 10.18
CA SER A 19 -2.43 0.67 10.16
C SER A 19 -2.81 1.88 11.02
N TRP A 20 -4.07 2.33 10.92
CA TRP A 20 -4.61 3.41 11.75
C TRP A 20 -4.61 3.07 13.24
N HIS A 21 -5.01 1.85 13.59
CA HIS A 21 -5.02 1.37 14.97
C HIS A 21 -3.60 1.34 15.56
N PHE A 22 -2.62 0.87 14.78
CA PHE A 22 -1.22 0.83 15.18
C PHE A 22 -0.65 2.25 15.40
N ILE A 23 -0.88 3.17 14.47
CA ILE A 23 -0.44 4.57 14.59
C ILE A 23 -0.99 5.20 15.88
N ARG A 24 -2.27 4.97 16.18
CA ARG A 24 -2.91 5.55 17.38
C ARG A 24 -2.44 4.97 18.71
N ARG A 25 -2.07 3.70 18.75
CA ARG A 25 -1.71 3.02 20.02
C ARG A 25 -0.22 2.93 20.27
N GLU A 26 0.56 2.71 19.22
CA GLU A 26 1.98 2.39 19.32
C GLU A 26 2.84 3.41 18.57
N GLY A 27 2.27 4.21 17.66
CA GLY A 27 3.00 5.19 16.85
C GLY A 27 3.57 6.40 17.60
N GLY A 28 3.16 6.64 18.85
CA GLY A 28 3.66 7.74 19.68
C GLY A 28 4.97 7.42 20.41
N ASP A 29 5.36 6.15 20.48
CA ASP A 29 6.62 5.73 21.13
C ASP A 29 7.78 5.81 20.14
N GLU A 30 9.02 6.04 20.62
CA GLU A 30 10.23 6.07 19.77
C GLU A 30 10.39 4.80 18.89
N ARG A 31 9.90 3.66 19.38
CA ARG A 31 9.87 2.40 18.61
C ARG A 31 8.83 2.44 17.50
N GLY A 32 7.62 2.93 17.79
CA GLY A 32 6.55 3.06 16.80
C GLY A 32 6.89 4.05 15.72
N ASP A 33 7.50 5.19 16.05
CA ASP A 33 7.93 6.18 15.08
C ASP A 33 9.00 5.62 14.12
N LYS A 34 9.98 4.86 14.64
CA LYS A 34 10.95 4.14 13.79
C LYS A 34 10.30 3.11 12.87
N ILE A 35 9.31 2.35 13.38
CA ILE A 35 8.58 1.36 12.58
C ILE A 35 7.77 2.06 11.48
N LEU A 36 7.06 3.14 11.81
CA LEU A 36 6.25 3.91 10.86
C LEU A 36 7.13 4.58 9.80
N GLY A 37 8.27 5.14 10.18
CA GLY A 37 9.22 5.74 9.26
C GLY A 37 9.82 4.71 8.29
N ALA A 38 10.27 3.57 8.79
CA ALA A 38 10.83 2.51 7.95
C ALA A 38 9.78 1.85 7.02
N ALA A 39 8.58 1.58 7.54
CA ALA A 39 7.46 1.09 6.75
C ALA A 39 7.04 2.13 5.69
N GLY A 40 6.99 3.41 6.08
CA GLY A 40 6.64 4.52 5.20
C GLY A 40 7.63 4.67 4.04
N MET A 41 8.93 4.64 4.31
CA MET A 41 9.96 4.70 3.26
C MET A 41 9.85 3.51 2.29
N THR A 42 9.67 2.30 2.81
CA THR A 42 9.55 1.09 1.98
C THR A 42 8.36 1.18 1.03
N VAL A 43 7.21 1.62 1.55
CA VAL A 43 5.98 1.72 0.77
C VAL A 43 5.97 2.89 -0.18
N TYR A 44 6.57 4.02 0.20
CA TYR A 44 6.79 5.15 -0.69
C TYR A 44 7.61 4.74 -1.92
N SER A 45 8.72 4.02 -1.72
CA SER A 45 9.52 3.49 -2.82
C SER A 45 8.72 2.52 -3.70
N ALA A 46 7.93 1.62 -3.10
CA ALA A 46 7.09 0.68 -3.85
C ALA A 46 6.01 1.40 -4.67
N PHE A 47 5.38 2.45 -4.11
CA PHE A 47 4.40 3.27 -4.82
C PHE A 47 5.03 4.00 -6.01
N LEU A 48 6.15 4.70 -5.80
CA LEU A 48 6.84 5.41 -6.88
C LEU A 48 7.23 4.46 -8.01
N PHE A 49 7.81 3.31 -7.67
CA PHE A 49 8.24 2.33 -8.66
C PHE A 49 7.04 1.74 -9.42
N GLY A 50 5.99 1.32 -8.71
CA GLY A 50 4.79 0.77 -9.33
C GLY A 50 4.04 1.80 -10.19
N TYR A 51 3.97 3.06 -9.75
CA TYR A 51 3.38 4.13 -10.53
C TYR A 51 4.17 4.41 -11.81
N LEU A 52 5.51 4.45 -11.74
CA LEU A 52 6.37 4.62 -12.91
C LEU A 52 6.20 3.48 -13.92
N ILE A 53 6.01 2.24 -13.46
CA ILE A 53 5.69 1.11 -14.35
C ILE A 53 4.37 1.35 -15.08
N ILE A 54 3.30 1.72 -14.36
CA ILE A 54 1.99 2.02 -14.97
C ILE A 54 2.12 3.18 -15.98
N PHE A 55 2.89 4.20 -15.62
CA PHE A 55 3.12 5.36 -16.47
C PHE A 55 3.88 5.00 -17.75
N MET A 56 4.95 4.19 -17.65
CA MET A 56 5.67 3.69 -18.82
C MET A 56 4.77 2.83 -19.72
N ILE A 57 3.95 1.95 -19.14
CA ILE A 57 2.97 1.15 -19.91
C ILE A 57 2.02 2.08 -20.65
N ASN A 58 1.50 3.13 -19.98
CA ASN A 58 0.57 4.08 -20.59
C ASN A 58 1.21 4.88 -21.75
N ILE A 59 2.51 5.17 -21.71
CA ILE A 59 3.21 5.83 -22.82
C ILE A 59 3.35 4.90 -24.03
N ILE A 60 3.70 3.63 -23.80
CA ILE A 60 3.94 2.65 -24.87
C ILE A 60 2.62 2.16 -25.47
N ARG A 61 1.62 1.95 -24.63
CA ARG A 61 0.25 1.58 -25.00
C ARG A 61 -0.72 2.42 -24.17
N PRO A 62 -1.36 3.44 -24.77
CA PRO A 62 -2.32 4.26 -24.04
C PRO A 62 -3.42 3.36 -23.47
N LEU A 63 -3.50 3.35 -22.14
CA LEU A 63 -4.48 2.57 -21.41
C LEU A 63 -5.83 3.29 -21.50
N ASN A 64 -6.90 2.53 -21.69
CA ASN A 64 -8.24 3.10 -21.59
C ASN A 64 -8.50 3.57 -20.15
N GLY A 65 -9.41 4.53 -19.93
CA GLY A 65 -9.68 5.11 -18.61
C GLY A 65 -9.96 4.05 -17.54
N GLU A 66 -10.72 3.01 -17.88
CA GLU A 66 -11.01 1.87 -16.99
C GLU A 66 -9.77 1.03 -16.66
N GLN A 67 -8.88 0.81 -17.63
CA GLN A 67 -7.65 0.03 -17.44
C GLN A 67 -6.65 0.79 -16.56
N PHE A 68 -6.57 2.11 -16.74
CA PHE A 68 -5.74 2.98 -15.91
C PHE A 68 -6.26 3.01 -14.46
N GLN A 69 -7.58 3.15 -14.28
CA GLN A 69 -8.21 3.09 -12.96
C GLN A 69 -8.00 1.72 -12.29
N PHE A 70 -8.13 0.63 -13.04
CA PHE A 70 -7.85 -0.72 -12.52
C PHE A 70 -6.39 -0.87 -12.09
N ALA A 71 -5.43 -0.41 -12.91
CA ALA A 71 -4.01 -0.48 -12.59
C ALA A 71 -3.67 0.34 -11.33
N LEU A 72 -4.23 1.55 -11.18
CA LEU A 72 -4.07 2.35 -9.96
C LEU A 72 -4.71 1.69 -8.74
N THR A 73 -5.87 1.04 -8.90
CA THR A 73 -6.53 0.30 -7.83
C THR A 73 -5.67 -0.86 -7.35
N CYS A 74 -5.06 -1.61 -8.27
CA CYS A 74 -4.11 -2.66 -7.95
C CYS A 74 -2.86 -2.11 -7.25
N LEU A 75 -2.29 -1.00 -7.74
CA LEU A 75 -1.15 -0.34 -7.11
C LEU A 75 -1.47 0.07 -5.68
N PHE A 76 -2.62 0.72 -5.48
CA PHE A 76 -3.07 1.15 -4.16
C PHE A 76 -3.24 -0.02 -3.20
N ALA A 77 -3.90 -1.10 -3.64
CA ALA A 77 -4.07 -2.30 -2.82
C ALA A 77 -2.71 -2.91 -2.42
N LEU A 78 -1.77 -3.00 -3.36
CA LEU A 78 -0.43 -3.53 -3.09
C LEU A 78 0.32 -2.67 -2.07
N VAL A 79 0.27 -1.35 -2.23
CA VAL A 79 0.89 -0.36 -1.33
C VAL A 79 0.32 -0.49 0.08
N VAL A 80 -1.00 -0.52 0.24
CA VAL A 80 -1.66 -0.65 1.54
C VAL A 80 -1.34 -1.99 2.21
N ILE A 81 -1.39 -3.10 1.46
CA ILE A 81 -1.05 -4.43 1.99
C ILE A 81 0.42 -4.48 2.42
N SER A 82 1.32 -3.95 1.58
CA SER A 82 2.76 -3.92 1.88
C SER A 82 3.08 -3.05 3.10
N TYR A 83 2.31 -1.97 3.33
CA TYR A 83 2.46 -1.11 4.50
C TYR A 83 2.11 -1.84 5.79
N SER A 84 0.93 -2.48 5.82
CA SER A 84 0.52 -3.28 6.98
C SER A 84 1.46 -4.46 7.20
N ALA A 85 1.91 -5.13 6.14
CA ALA A 85 2.88 -6.22 6.23
C ALA A 85 4.24 -5.74 6.77
N ALA A 86 4.73 -4.59 6.30
CA ALA A 86 5.97 -3.99 6.79
C ALA A 86 5.88 -3.66 8.29
N ILE A 87 4.76 -3.04 8.73
CA ILE A 87 4.49 -2.79 10.16
C ILE A 87 4.53 -4.10 10.95
N MET A 88 3.87 -5.16 10.49
CA MET A 88 3.85 -6.45 11.19
C MET A 88 5.25 -7.09 11.30
N VAL A 89 6.05 -7.05 10.23
CA VAL A 89 7.41 -7.61 10.21
C VAL A 89 8.34 -6.80 11.11
N LEU A 90 8.28 -5.47 11.04
CA LEU A 90 9.09 -4.57 11.85
C LEU A 90 8.69 -4.66 13.34
N LYS A 91 7.39 -4.79 13.64
CA LYS A 91 6.88 -5.04 15.00
C LYS A 91 7.40 -6.35 15.61
N ARG A 92 7.67 -7.38 14.81
CA ARG A 92 8.30 -8.63 15.32
C ARG A 92 9.80 -8.46 15.59
N ARG A 93 10.44 -7.48 14.97
CA ARG A 93 11.89 -7.28 14.99
C ARG A 93 12.34 -6.31 16.08
N TYR A 94 11.50 -5.32 16.43
CA TYR A 94 11.75 -4.30 17.46
C TYR A 94 10.97 -4.57 18.74
#